data_AF-A0A965Y0G4-F1
#
_entry.id   AF-A0A965Y0G4-F1
#
_cell.length_a   1.000
_cell.length_b   1.000
_cell.length_c   1.000
_cell.angle_alpha   90.00
_cell.angle_beta   90.00
_cell.angle_gamma   90.00
#
_symmetry.space_group_name_H-M   'P 1'
#
loop_
_entity.id
_entity.type
_entity.pdbx_description
1 polymer ?
#
loop_
_entity_poly.entity_id
_entity_poly.type
_entity_poly.pdbx_seq_one_letter_code
_entity_poly.pdbx_strand_id
1 'polypeptide(L)'
;MRFSVCIDALYGDLSPVEGIEKSAAAGAQAIEFWSWWNKDLPAIRDALDKTGLTLAGFCTRSFNLTDPDLRPEFLEALEQSLEAAKDTNCRCLITQSGPRLPDKPREAQVESLLEGLNASRPILEKYDTTLLLEPLNTFRDHPDILLTDTDESFEIIRSVNHPQIRLLFDIYHQQISCGNILDTVLPNIDLIGHFHAASVPGRHQLTLGELHYSHIFQAIDTTGYRGYMGLEYWPDIDASESLRQCIALAKPALNG
;
A
#
# COMPACT_ATOMS: atom_id res chain seq x y z
N MET A 1 8.75 -0.79 13.19
CA MET A 1 7.96 -0.18 12.07
C MET A 1 6.97 0.88 12.59
N ARG A 2 6.32 1.66 11.72
CA ARG A 2 5.26 2.65 12.07
C ARG A 2 3.90 2.21 11.51
N PHE A 3 2.81 2.48 12.20
CA PHE A 3 1.46 2.16 11.72
C PHE A 3 0.82 3.33 10.99
N SER A 4 0.33 3.03 9.80
CA SER A 4 -0.60 3.88 9.04
C SER A 4 -1.95 3.19 8.94
N VAL A 5 -3.00 3.95 8.62
CA VAL A 5 -4.36 3.41 8.47
C VAL A 5 -5.03 3.99 7.24
N CYS A 6 -5.64 3.14 6.42
CA CYS A 6 -6.46 3.58 5.30
C CYS A 6 -7.80 4.11 5.82
N ILE A 7 -7.97 5.43 5.85
CA ILE A 7 -9.20 6.07 6.36
C ILE A 7 -10.40 5.84 5.45
N ASP A 8 -10.17 5.62 4.15
CA ASP A 8 -11.24 5.28 3.19
C ASP A 8 -11.83 3.89 3.48
N ALA A 9 -11.00 2.94 3.97
CA ALA A 9 -11.46 1.61 4.38
C ALA A 9 -12.07 1.61 5.78
N LEU A 10 -11.35 2.18 6.76
CA LEU A 10 -11.71 2.07 8.17
C LEU A 10 -12.82 3.05 8.60
N TYR A 11 -12.86 4.23 8.01
CA TYR A 11 -13.75 5.34 8.37
C TYR A 11 -14.53 5.89 7.17
N GLY A 12 -14.82 5.06 6.15
CA GLY A 12 -15.39 5.49 4.87
C GLY A 12 -16.73 6.25 4.95
N ASP A 13 -17.47 6.13 6.05
CA ASP A 13 -18.71 6.87 6.31
C ASP A 13 -18.49 8.29 6.88
N LEU A 14 -17.24 8.65 7.19
CA LEU A 14 -16.87 9.93 7.79
C LEU A 14 -16.13 10.82 6.78
N SER A 15 -16.03 12.11 7.09
CA SER A 15 -15.13 12.98 6.33
C SER A 15 -13.66 12.58 6.56
N PRO A 16 -12.75 12.86 5.60
CA PRO A 16 -11.33 12.59 5.78
C PRO A 16 -10.74 13.23 7.05
N VAL A 17 -11.18 14.45 7.40
CA VAL A 17 -10.73 15.16 8.60
C VAL A 17 -11.14 14.41 9.87
N GLU A 18 -12.39 13.95 9.96
CA GLU A 18 -12.86 13.14 11.10
C GLU A 18 -12.11 11.80 11.18
N GLY A 19 -11.83 11.17 10.04
CA GLY A 19 -11.01 9.96 9.97
C GLY A 19 -9.59 10.17 10.50
N ILE A 20 -8.95 11.29 10.16
CA ILE A 20 -7.62 11.67 10.66
C ILE A 20 -7.65 11.89 12.17
N GLU A 21 -8.62 12.66 12.68
CA GLU A 21 -8.76 12.94 14.12
C GLU A 21 -9.00 11.66 14.93
N LYS A 22 -9.86 10.75 14.44
CA LYS A 22 -10.10 9.44 15.08
C LYS A 22 -8.87 8.53 15.02
N SER A 23 -8.15 8.52 13.91
CA SER A 23 -6.90 7.76 13.76
C SER A 23 -5.85 8.21 14.78
N ALA A 24 -5.70 9.52 14.95
CA ALA A 24 -4.79 10.10 15.95
C ALA A 24 -5.19 9.69 17.38
N ALA A 25 -6.48 9.81 17.71
CA ALA A 25 -7.02 9.42 19.01
C ALA A 25 -6.87 7.91 19.30
N ALA A 26 -6.85 7.07 18.26
CA ALA A 26 -6.62 5.63 18.37
C ALA A 26 -5.13 5.25 18.45
N GLY A 27 -4.21 6.21 18.27
CA GLY A 27 -2.77 6.00 18.41
C GLY A 27 -2.05 5.60 17.13
N ALA A 28 -2.65 5.80 15.95
CA ALA A 28 -1.94 5.69 14.68
C ALA A 28 -0.83 6.75 14.59
N GLN A 29 0.18 6.52 13.75
CA GLN A 29 1.27 7.47 13.50
C GLN A 29 1.18 8.13 12.12
N ALA A 30 0.41 7.51 11.23
CA ALA A 30 0.13 8.02 9.90
C ALA A 30 -1.25 7.56 9.43
N ILE A 31 -1.67 8.12 8.30
CA ILE A 31 -2.88 7.73 7.58
C ILE A 31 -2.56 7.52 6.10
N GLU A 32 -3.47 6.84 5.41
CA GLU A 32 -3.49 6.61 3.98
C GLU A 32 -4.93 6.76 3.49
N PHE A 33 -5.10 6.94 2.18
CA PHE A 33 -6.39 6.90 1.51
C PHE A 33 -6.19 6.54 0.04
N TRP A 34 -7.24 6.13 -0.67
CA TRP A 34 -7.08 5.70 -2.07
C TRP A 34 -6.99 6.89 -3.02
N SER A 35 -8.02 7.72 -3.02
CA SER A 35 -8.22 8.74 -4.06
C SER A 35 -7.94 10.14 -3.51
N TRP A 36 -6.97 10.84 -4.09
CA TRP A 36 -6.66 12.23 -3.74
C TRP A 36 -7.51 13.24 -4.54
N TRP A 37 -7.90 12.90 -5.78
CA TRP A 37 -8.56 13.80 -6.73
C TRP A 37 -10.01 14.18 -6.37
N ASN A 38 -10.59 13.52 -5.37
CA ASN A 38 -11.92 13.82 -4.84
C ASN A 38 -11.90 14.33 -3.40
N LYS A 39 -10.72 14.70 -2.87
CA LYS A 39 -10.53 15.14 -1.49
C LYS A 39 -10.04 16.59 -1.42
N ASP A 40 -10.40 17.25 -0.32
CA ASP A 40 -9.87 18.58 0.04
C ASP A 40 -8.49 18.42 0.67
N LEU A 41 -7.44 18.46 -0.17
CA LEU A 41 -6.05 18.31 0.28
C LEU A 41 -5.60 19.41 1.25
N PRO A 42 -5.98 20.70 1.09
CA PRO A 42 -5.76 21.72 2.12
C PRO A 42 -6.32 21.34 3.49
N ALA A 43 -7.59 20.91 3.57
CA ALA A 43 -8.20 20.51 4.84
C ALA A 43 -7.52 19.28 5.44
N ILE A 44 -7.09 18.32 4.62
CA ILE A 44 -6.31 17.16 5.06
C ILE A 44 -4.97 17.59 5.65
N ARG A 45 -4.22 18.48 4.98
CA ARG A 45 -2.94 18.99 5.49
C ARG A 45 -3.13 19.68 6.84
N ASP A 46 -4.13 20.54 6.96
CA ASP A 46 -4.39 21.25 8.23
C ASP A 46 -4.74 20.26 9.36
N ALA A 47 -5.47 19.18 9.06
CA ALA A 47 -5.79 18.13 10.02
C ALA A 47 -4.55 17.29 10.41
N LEU A 48 -3.67 16.97 9.44
CA LEU A 48 -2.41 16.29 9.69
C LEU A 48 -1.50 17.14 10.60
N ASP A 49 -1.36 18.44 10.31
CA ASP A 49 -0.57 19.38 11.12
C ASP A 49 -1.12 19.49 12.55
N LYS A 50 -2.45 19.58 12.70
CA LYS A 50 -3.12 19.66 14.00
C LYS A 50 -2.94 18.40 14.85
N THR A 51 -2.94 17.23 14.20
CA THR A 51 -2.87 15.93 14.89
C THR A 51 -1.44 15.40 15.04
N GLY A 52 -0.49 15.93 14.26
CA GLY A 52 0.88 15.43 14.18
C GLY A 52 1.01 14.13 13.38
N LEU A 53 -0.03 13.69 12.68
CA LEU A 53 0.01 12.52 11.80
C LEU A 53 0.72 12.84 10.49
N THR A 54 1.30 11.81 9.86
CA THR A 54 1.86 11.90 8.50
C THR A 54 0.92 11.24 7.49
N LEU A 55 0.90 11.73 6.25
CA LEU A 55 0.31 10.99 5.14
C LEU A 55 1.33 9.98 4.61
N ALA A 56 1.09 8.69 4.85
CA ALA A 56 2.03 7.62 4.49
C ALA A 56 1.96 7.27 3.00
N GLY A 57 0.78 7.34 2.38
CA GLY A 57 0.58 6.93 0.99
C GLY A 57 -0.83 7.19 0.49
N PHE A 58 -0.96 7.27 -0.83
CA PHE A 58 -2.23 7.18 -1.56
C PHE A 58 -1.99 6.72 -2.99
N CYS A 59 -3.05 6.39 -3.72
CA CYS A 59 -2.92 5.79 -5.04
C CYS A 59 -2.62 6.82 -6.14
N THR A 60 -1.88 6.39 -7.16
CA THR A 60 -1.81 7.09 -8.44
C THR A 60 -3.21 7.18 -9.06
N ARG A 61 -3.45 8.21 -9.88
CA ARG A 61 -4.76 8.42 -10.50
C ARG A 61 -5.11 7.38 -11.59
N SER A 62 -4.11 6.69 -12.13
CA SER A 62 -4.26 5.58 -13.08
C SER A 62 -3.27 4.47 -12.71
N PHE A 63 -3.62 3.23 -13.07
CA PHE A 63 -2.83 2.01 -12.81
C PHE A 63 -2.58 1.20 -14.09
N ASN A 64 -2.80 1.78 -15.27
CA ASN A 64 -2.78 1.06 -16.54
C ASN A 64 -1.34 0.85 -17.06
N LEU A 65 -0.60 -0.07 -16.44
CA LEU A 65 0.76 -0.43 -16.85
C LEU A 65 0.79 -1.61 -17.85
N THR A 66 -0.27 -2.42 -17.91
CA THR A 66 -0.36 -3.59 -18.81
C THR A 66 -0.55 -3.24 -20.29
N ASP A 67 -1.12 -2.08 -20.60
CA ASP A 67 -1.37 -1.64 -21.96
C ASP A 67 -0.37 -0.55 -22.41
N PRO A 68 0.52 -0.82 -23.39
CA PRO A 68 1.46 0.19 -23.87
C PRO A 68 0.77 1.43 -24.46
N ASP A 69 -0.46 1.28 -24.97
CA ASP A 69 -1.22 2.40 -25.55
C ASP A 69 -1.73 3.38 -24.48
N LEU A 70 -1.86 2.92 -23.22
CA LEU A 70 -2.26 3.74 -22.07
C LEU A 70 -1.07 4.31 -21.29
N ARG A 71 0.16 4.03 -21.72
CA ARG A 71 1.37 4.53 -21.05
C ARG A 71 1.42 6.05 -20.94
N PRO A 72 1.07 6.86 -21.97
CA PRO A 72 1.04 8.31 -21.82
C PRO A 72 0.05 8.78 -20.75
N GLU A 73 -1.13 8.16 -20.67
CA GLU A 73 -2.13 8.45 -19.64
C GLU A 73 -1.60 8.12 -18.24
N PHE A 74 -0.98 6.94 -18.07
CA PHE A 74 -0.39 6.54 -16.80
C PHE A 74 0.70 7.51 -16.33
N LEU A 75 1.61 7.91 -17.23
CA LEU A 75 2.69 8.83 -16.88
C LEU A 75 2.18 10.24 -16.53
N GLU A 76 1.16 10.73 -17.24
CA GLU A 76 0.50 11.99 -16.90
C GLU A 76 -0.21 11.90 -15.53
N ALA A 77 -0.93 10.81 -15.27
CA ALA A 77 -1.58 10.55 -14.00
C ALA A 77 -0.58 10.42 -12.84
N LEU A 78 0.59 9.82 -13.08
CA LEU A 78 1.69 9.76 -12.12
C LEU A 78 2.21 11.16 -11.79
N GLU A 79 2.50 12.00 -12.78
CA GLU A 79 3.01 13.36 -12.54
C GLU A 79 1.97 14.23 -11.79
N GLN A 80 0.69 14.12 -12.13
CA GLN A 80 -0.40 14.78 -11.38
C GLN A 80 -0.45 14.31 -9.91
N SER A 81 -0.28 13.00 -9.68
CA SER A 81 -0.31 12.42 -8.33
C SER A 81 0.94 12.82 -7.52
N LEU A 82 2.09 13.00 -8.17
CA LEU A 82 3.32 13.49 -7.54
C LEU A 82 3.22 14.94 -7.09
N GLU A 83 2.56 15.81 -7.87
CA GLU A 83 2.27 17.18 -7.42
C GLU A 83 1.32 17.18 -6.20
N ALA A 84 0.27 16.35 -6.21
CA ALA A 84 -0.61 16.19 -5.05
C ALA A 84 0.16 15.65 -3.81
N ALA A 85 1.11 14.74 -4.03
CA ALA A 85 1.92 14.16 -2.96
C ALA A 85 2.84 15.22 -2.34
N LYS A 86 3.45 16.06 -3.18
CA LYS A 86 4.26 17.20 -2.75
C LYS A 86 3.45 18.21 -1.92
N ASP A 87 2.23 18.54 -2.34
CA ASP A 87 1.34 19.48 -1.63
C ASP A 87 0.91 18.99 -0.23
N THR A 88 0.99 17.68 0.00
CA THR A 88 0.63 17.01 1.25
C THR A 88 1.83 16.40 1.98
N ASN A 89 3.05 16.63 1.48
CA ASN A 89 4.30 16.02 1.98
C ASN A 89 4.24 14.47 2.07
N CYS A 90 3.45 13.85 1.20
CA CYS A 90 3.38 12.39 1.06
C CYS A 90 4.60 11.89 0.27
N ARG A 91 5.24 10.83 0.79
CA ARG A 91 6.47 10.27 0.20
C ARG A 91 6.28 8.93 -0.48
N CYS A 92 5.05 8.42 -0.54
CA CYS A 92 4.73 7.20 -1.24
C CYS A 92 3.50 7.37 -2.12
N LEU A 93 3.56 6.82 -3.33
CA LEU A 93 2.39 6.64 -4.20
C LEU A 93 2.22 5.16 -4.49
N ILE A 94 0.98 4.67 -4.42
CA ILE A 94 0.64 3.28 -4.67
C ILE A 94 0.16 3.15 -6.11
N THR A 95 0.74 2.23 -6.87
CA THR A 95 0.27 1.85 -8.21
C THR A 95 0.05 0.34 -8.27
N GLN A 96 -0.89 -0.08 -9.10
CA GLN A 96 -1.13 -1.49 -9.41
C GLN A 96 -0.64 -1.79 -10.83
N SER A 97 -0.68 -3.05 -11.25
CA SER A 97 -0.28 -3.43 -12.61
C SER A 97 -1.25 -2.97 -13.69
N GLY A 98 -2.54 -2.88 -13.34
CA GLY A 98 -3.63 -2.81 -14.31
C GLY A 98 -4.16 -4.19 -14.70
N PRO A 99 -5.27 -4.23 -15.46
CA PRO A 99 -5.97 -5.47 -15.78
C PRO A 99 -5.22 -6.29 -16.84
N ARG A 100 -5.48 -7.59 -16.85
CA ARG A 100 -5.13 -8.52 -17.94
C ARG A 100 -5.89 -8.11 -19.19
N LEU A 101 -5.18 -8.14 -20.31
CA LEU A 101 -5.72 -7.87 -21.64
C LEU A 101 -5.93 -9.21 -22.35
N PRO A 102 -7.17 -9.70 -22.52
CA PRO A 102 -7.44 -11.05 -23.05
C PRO A 102 -6.86 -11.28 -24.46
N ASP A 103 -6.74 -10.22 -25.25
CA ASP A 103 -6.28 -10.27 -26.64
C ASP A 103 -4.76 -10.10 -26.79
N LYS A 104 -4.00 -9.95 -25.69
CA LYS A 104 -2.53 -9.81 -25.71
C LYS A 104 -1.86 -10.95 -24.92
N PRO A 105 -0.71 -11.51 -25.37
CA PRO A 105 0.06 -12.47 -24.59
C PRO A 105 0.45 -11.91 -23.22
N ARG A 106 0.48 -12.75 -22.19
CA ARG A 106 0.80 -12.34 -20.81
C ARG A 106 2.19 -11.72 -20.72
N GLU A 107 3.16 -12.32 -21.42
CA GLU A 107 4.56 -11.88 -21.45
C GLU A 107 4.67 -10.45 -21.99
N ALA A 108 3.91 -10.12 -23.04
CA ALA A 108 3.87 -8.76 -23.60
C ALA A 108 3.25 -7.74 -22.63
N GLN A 109 2.30 -8.17 -21.78
CA GLN A 109 1.71 -7.31 -20.76
C GLN A 109 2.68 -7.07 -19.59
N VAL A 110 3.42 -8.09 -19.18
CA VAL A 110 4.49 -7.96 -18.16
C VAL A 110 5.62 -7.09 -18.69
N GLU A 111 6.01 -7.23 -19.96
CA GLU A 111 6.97 -6.35 -20.63
C GLU A 111 6.47 -4.90 -20.64
N SER A 112 5.20 -4.66 -21.01
CA SER A 112 4.61 -3.32 -20.95
C SER A 112 4.67 -2.71 -19.55
N LEU A 113 4.41 -3.52 -18.52
CA LEU A 113 4.47 -3.08 -17.13
C LEU A 113 5.90 -2.68 -16.75
N LEU A 114 6.90 -3.50 -17.09
CA LEU A 114 8.31 -3.18 -16.87
C LEU A 114 8.72 -1.90 -17.60
N GLU A 115 8.33 -1.74 -18.86
CA GLU A 115 8.58 -0.53 -19.65
C GLU A 115 7.91 0.71 -19.02
N GLY A 116 6.67 0.58 -18.54
CA GLY A 116 5.96 1.66 -17.87
C GLY A 116 6.64 2.09 -16.56
N LEU A 117 7.07 1.15 -15.72
CA LEU A 117 7.85 1.45 -14.51
C LEU A 117 9.19 2.12 -14.86
N ASN A 118 9.86 1.67 -15.93
CA ASN A 118 11.09 2.30 -16.40
C ASN A 118 10.87 3.72 -16.93
N ALA A 119 9.76 3.97 -17.63
CA ALA A 119 9.39 5.28 -18.11
C ALA A 119 9.03 6.27 -16.98
N SER A 120 8.62 5.77 -15.81
CA SER A 120 8.36 6.60 -14.62
C SER A 120 9.62 7.19 -13.99
N ARG A 121 10.80 6.59 -14.19
CA ARG A 121 12.05 7.00 -13.52
C ARG A 121 12.37 8.49 -13.65
N PRO A 122 12.47 9.10 -14.85
CA PRO A 122 12.79 10.52 -14.99
C PRO A 122 11.71 11.45 -14.40
N ILE A 123 10.47 10.96 -14.23
CA ILE A 123 9.42 11.72 -13.54
C ILE A 123 9.66 11.66 -12.03
N LEU A 124 9.88 10.46 -11.49
CA LEU A 124 10.14 10.23 -10.06
C LEU A 124 11.37 10.97 -9.55
N GLU A 125 12.44 11.05 -10.34
CA GLU A 125 13.69 11.75 -9.97
C GLU A 125 13.50 13.26 -9.72
N LYS A 126 12.37 13.85 -10.15
CA LYS A 126 12.02 15.25 -9.86
C LYS A 126 11.40 15.44 -8.46
N TYR A 127 11.03 14.36 -7.79
CA TYR A 127 10.29 14.36 -6.51
C TYR A 127 10.98 13.47 -5.47
N ASP A 128 10.74 13.73 -4.19
CA ASP A 128 11.21 12.89 -3.08
C ASP A 128 10.15 11.84 -2.68
N THR A 129 9.60 11.15 -3.69
CA THR A 129 8.47 10.22 -3.55
C THR A 129 8.83 8.86 -4.15
N THR A 130 8.44 7.79 -3.47
CA THR A 130 8.60 6.40 -3.92
C THR A 130 7.31 5.92 -4.57
N LEU A 131 7.40 5.32 -5.76
CA LEU A 131 6.32 4.58 -6.38
C LEU A 131 6.34 3.14 -5.89
N LEU A 132 5.22 2.69 -5.34
CA LEU A 132 5.03 1.38 -4.77
C LEU A 132 4.16 0.53 -5.70
N LEU A 133 4.72 -0.51 -6.28
CA LEU A 133 3.94 -1.49 -7.06
C LEU A 133 3.27 -2.48 -6.12
N GLU A 134 1.95 -2.57 -6.20
CA GLU A 134 1.14 -3.47 -5.38
C GLU A 134 0.58 -4.64 -6.22
N PRO A 135 1.05 -5.88 -5.97
CA PRO A 135 0.40 -7.08 -6.47
C PRO A 135 -0.86 -7.40 -5.66
N LEU A 136 -1.93 -7.77 -6.35
CA LEU A 136 -3.25 -8.00 -5.74
C LEU A 136 -3.64 -9.49 -5.80
N ASN A 137 -4.89 -9.82 -5.44
CA ASN A 137 -5.43 -11.17 -5.62
C ASN A 137 -6.60 -11.19 -6.61
N THR A 138 -6.71 -12.27 -7.37
CA THR A 138 -7.84 -12.52 -8.29
C THR A 138 -8.92 -13.41 -7.69
N PHE A 139 -8.61 -14.11 -6.59
CA PHE A 139 -9.54 -15.07 -5.98
C PHE A 139 -10.71 -14.40 -5.27
N ARG A 140 -10.56 -13.14 -4.83
CA ARG A 140 -11.60 -12.42 -4.08
C ARG A 140 -11.90 -11.05 -4.65
N ASP A 141 -10.88 -10.23 -4.90
CA ASP A 141 -11.10 -8.78 -5.00
C ASP A 141 -10.89 -8.20 -6.41
N HIS A 142 -9.85 -8.66 -7.12
CA HIS A 142 -9.46 -8.07 -8.40
C HIS A 142 -9.36 -9.15 -9.48
N PRO A 143 -10.51 -9.68 -9.97
CA PRO A 143 -10.53 -10.84 -10.86
C PRO A 143 -9.68 -10.67 -12.11
N ASP A 144 -9.54 -9.44 -12.60
CA ASP A 144 -8.85 -9.13 -13.85
C ASP A 144 -7.42 -8.64 -13.67
N ILE A 145 -6.88 -8.45 -12.46
CA ILE A 145 -5.53 -7.89 -12.30
C ILE A 145 -4.45 -8.80 -12.93
N LEU A 146 -3.42 -8.23 -13.56
CA LEU A 146 -2.32 -8.99 -14.14
C LEU A 146 -1.38 -9.57 -13.07
N LEU A 147 -0.89 -8.71 -12.18
CA LEU A 147 0.17 -9.05 -11.26
C LEU A 147 -0.42 -9.54 -9.92
N THR A 148 -0.26 -10.83 -9.66
CA THR A 148 -0.75 -11.49 -8.44
C THR A 148 0.32 -12.28 -7.70
N ASP A 149 1.36 -12.70 -8.41
CA ASP A 149 2.39 -13.60 -7.88
C ASP A 149 3.49 -12.82 -7.16
N THR A 150 3.83 -13.27 -5.96
CA THR A 150 4.81 -12.59 -5.10
C THR A 150 6.22 -12.62 -5.67
N ASP A 151 6.67 -13.76 -6.19
CA ASP A 151 8.05 -13.94 -6.64
C ASP A 151 8.29 -13.15 -7.93
N GLU A 152 7.34 -13.21 -8.88
CA GLU A 152 7.36 -12.40 -10.10
C GLU A 152 7.38 -10.90 -9.76
N SER A 153 6.61 -10.47 -8.77
CA SER A 153 6.58 -9.07 -8.34
C SER A 153 7.95 -8.60 -7.84
N PHE A 154 8.65 -9.42 -7.05
CA PHE A 154 10.02 -9.10 -6.65
C PHE A 154 11.02 -9.15 -7.82
N GLU A 155 10.86 -10.07 -8.77
CA GLU A 155 11.68 -10.12 -9.99
C GLU A 155 11.52 -8.85 -10.83
N ILE A 156 10.30 -8.34 -10.96
CA ILE A 156 10.01 -7.06 -11.60
C ILE A 156 10.75 -5.92 -10.90
N ILE A 157 10.63 -5.81 -9.58
CA ILE A 157 11.30 -4.74 -8.81
C ILE A 157 12.83 -4.83 -8.93
N ARG A 158 13.40 -6.04 -8.89
CA ARG A 158 14.85 -6.25 -9.12
C ARG A 158 15.27 -5.88 -10.54
N SER A 159 14.44 -6.16 -11.53
CA SER A 159 14.71 -5.82 -12.94
C SER A 159 14.65 -4.32 -13.19
N VAL A 160 13.72 -3.62 -12.53
CA VAL A 160 13.65 -2.15 -12.57
C VAL A 160 14.85 -1.54 -11.83
N ASN A 161 15.31 -2.10 -10.70
CA ASN A 161 16.52 -1.64 -10.02
C ASN A 161 16.61 -0.11 -9.83
N HIS A 162 15.56 0.50 -9.27
CA HIS A 162 15.49 1.94 -9.03
C HIS A 162 15.15 2.21 -7.56
N PRO A 163 15.82 3.15 -6.87
CA PRO A 163 15.61 3.36 -5.43
C PRO A 163 14.21 3.85 -5.07
N GLN A 164 13.56 4.60 -5.98
CA GLN A 164 12.19 5.12 -5.80
C GLN A 164 11.12 4.21 -6.41
N ILE A 165 11.46 3.00 -6.86
CA ILE A 165 10.47 2.02 -7.30
C ILE A 165 10.63 0.78 -6.42
N ARG A 166 9.63 0.53 -5.59
CA ARG A 166 9.63 -0.50 -4.54
C ARG A 166 8.34 -1.29 -4.58
N LEU A 167 8.32 -2.41 -3.86
CA LEU A 167 7.10 -3.19 -3.69
C LEU A 167 6.27 -2.64 -2.53
N LEU A 168 4.95 -2.58 -2.71
CA LEU A 168 4.00 -2.64 -1.60
C LEU A 168 3.67 -4.11 -1.37
N PHE A 169 4.06 -4.66 -0.23
CA PHE A 169 3.69 -6.02 0.13
C PHE A 169 2.41 -6.02 0.95
N ASP A 170 1.25 -6.20 0.30
CA ASP A 170 -0.01 -6.42 1.00
C ASP A 170 -0.11 -7.88 1.45
N ILE A 171 -0.02 -8.10 2.76
CA ILE A 171 -0.04 -9.43 3.36
C ILE A 171 -1.38 -10.14 3.11
N TYR A 172 -2.50 -9.42 3.06
CA TYR A 172 -3.80 -9.99 2.78
C TYR A 172 -3.88 -10.50 1.33
N HIS A 173 -3.47 -9.70 0.36
CA HIS A 173 -3.46 -10.11 -1.06
C HIS A 173 -2.52 -11.30 -1.27
N GLN A 174 -1.30 -11.22 -0.72
CA GLN A 174 -0.29 -12.26 -0.93
C GLN A 174 -0.60 -13.56 -0.15
N GLN A 175 -1.26 -13.50 1.00
CA GLN A 175 -1.73 -14.72 1.69
C GLN A 175 -2.77 -15.48 0.85
N ILE A 176 -3.66 -14.76 0.18
CA ILE A 176 -4.69 -15.37 -0.68
C ILE A 176 -4.06 -15.95 -1.96
N SER A 177 -3.11 -15.23 -2.58
CA SER A 177 -2.52 -15.63 -3.86
C SER A 177 -1.46 -16.72 -3.72
N CYS A 178 -0.54 -16.57 -2.76
CA CYS A 178 0.72 -17.33 -2.73
C CYS A 178 1.03 -17.95 -1.34
N GLY A 179 0.55 -17.35 -0.25
CA GLY A 179 0.92 -17.75 1.10
C GLY A 179 2.40 -17.51 1.41
N ASN A 180 2.99 -18.34 2.27
CA ASN A 180 4.42 -18.36 2.58
C ASN A 180 5.04 -17.01 3.00
N ILE A 181 4.27 -16.18 3.71
CA ILE A 181 4.54 -14.75 3.91
C ILE A 181 5.96 -14.45 4.41
N LEU A 182 6.39 -15.05 5.52
CA LEU A 182 7.68 -14.67 6.13
C LEU A 182 8.88 -15.19 5.32
N ASP A 183 8.80 -16.38 4.77
CA ASP A 183 9.88 -16.95 3.95
C ASP A 183 10.06 -16.14 2.66
N THR A 184 9.01 -15.49 2.16
CA THR A 184 9.10 -14.58 1.01
C THR A 184 9.52 -13.16 1.41
N VAL A 185 9.02 -12.63 2.53
CA VAL A 185 9.31 -11.25 2.95
C VAL A 185 10.75 -11.08 3.44
N LEU A 186 11.24 -11.98 4.31
CA LEU A 186 12.51 -11.77 5.00
C LEU A 186 13.72 -11.64 4.06
N PRO A 187 13.87 -12.46 3.01
CA PRO A 187 14.98 -12.32 2.05
C PRO A 187 14.85 -11.08 1.15
N ASN A 188 13.65 -10.49 1.05
CA ASN A 188 13.33 -9.43 0.11
C ASN A 188 13.04 -8.08 0.76
N ILE A 189 13.32 -7.96 2.07
CA ILE A 189 12.91 -6.80 2.87
C ILE A 189 13.40 -5.46 2.30
N ASP A 190 14.60 -5.42 1.71
CA ASP A 190 15.20 -4.20 1.13
C ASP A 190 14.49 -3.71 -0.14
N LEU A 191 13.64 -4.54 -0.75
CA LEU A 191 12.84 -4.20 -1.92
C LEU A 191 11.44 -3.69 -1.55
N ILE A 192 11.02 -3.85 -0.30
CA ILE A 192 9.71 -3.47 0.19
C ILE A 192 9.76 -2.03 0.71
N GLY A 193 8.95 -1.15 0.10
CA GLY A 193 8.81 0.24 0.54
C GLY A 193 7.68 0.44 1.53
N HIS A 194 6.69 -0.46 1.53
CA HIS A 194 5.47 -0.36 2.32
C HIS A 194 4.83 -1.73 2.50
N PHE A 195 4.11 -1.93 3.61
CA PHE A 195 3.27 -3.10 3.82
C PHE A 195 1.82 -2.68 3.96
N HIS A 196 0.90 -3.52 3.49
CA HIS A 196 -0.49 -3.51 3.95
C HIS A 196 -0.81 -4.77 4.74
N ALA A 197 -1.77 -4.66 5.65
CA ALA A 197 -2.24 -5.77 6.48
C ALA A 197 -3.76 -5.72 6.70
N ALA A 198 -4.38 -6.89 6.56
CA ALA A 198 -5.76 -7.18 6.93
C ALA A 198 -5.93 -8.68 7.25
N SER A 199 -6.95 -9.06 8.02
CA SER A 199 -7.19 -10.49 8.28
C SER A 199 -7.66 -11.23 7.04
N VAL A 200 -7.24 -12.50 6.94
CA VAL A 200 -7.69 -13.45 5.93
C VAL A 200 -8.42 -14.59 6.64
N PRO A 201 -9.58 -15.04 6.13
CA PRO A 201 -10.41 -14.40 5.11
C PRO A 201 -11.19 -13.18 5.65
N GLY A 202 -11.73 -12.36 4.73
CA GLY A 202 -12.72 -11.32 5.06
C GLY A 202 -12.21 -9.88 5.03
N ARG A 203 -10.90 -9.66 5.09
CA ARG A 203 -10.27 -8.32 5.08
C ARG A 203 -10.76 -7.46 6.25
N HIS A 204 -10.81 -8.06 7.45
CA HIS A 204 -11.22 -7.41 8.70
C HIS A 204 -10.01 -7.09 9.60
N GLN A 205 -10.27 -6.70 10.85
CA GLN A 205 -9.20 -6.42 11.82
C GLN A 205 -8.29 -7.63 12.06
N LEU A 206 -7.02 -7.35 12.36
CA LEU A 206 -5.92 -8.32 12.44
C LEU A 206 -6.03 -9.31 13.62
N THR A 207 -6.97 -9.09 14.54
CA THR A 207 -7.28 -10.01 15.65
C THR A 207 -8.13 -11.20 15.23
N LEU A 208 -8.55 -11.25 13.96
CA LEU A 208 -9.32 -12.32 13.35
C LEU A 208 -8.50 -13.06 12.27
N GLY A 209 -9.07 -14.15 11.77
CA GLY A 209 -8.54 -14.87 10.62
C GLY A 209 -7.45 -15.88 10.95
N GLU A 210 -6.75 -16.32 9.90
CA GLU A 210 -5.78 -17.42 9.95
C GLU A 210 -4.33 -16.97 10.20
N LEU A 211 -4.04 -15.66 10.10
CA LEU A 211 -2.69 -15.10 10.20
C LEU A 211 -2.35 -14.67 11.63
N HIS A 212 -1.18 -15.09 12.13
CA HIS A 212 -0.66 -14.67 13.43
C HIS A 212 0.14 -13.36 13.32
N TYR A 213 -0.57 -12.22 13.27
CA TYR A 213 0.04 -10.91 13.01
C TYR A 213 1.08 -10.46 14.05
N SER A 214 0.95 -10.80 15.33
CA SER A 214 1.99 -10.47 16.32
C SER A 214 3.34 -11.09 15.97
N HIS A 215 3.35 -12.33 15.49
CA HIS A 215 4.58 -12.99 15.03
C HIS A 215 5.12 -12.37 13.74
N ILE A 216 4.23 -12.04 12.79
CA ILE A 216 4.61 -11.38 11.53
C ILE A 216 5.26 -10.02 11.81
N PHE A 217 4.66 -9.20 12.67
CA PHE A 217 5.21 -7.90 13.06
C PHE A 217 6.56 -8.04 13.75
N GLN A 218 6.72 -9.00 14.65
CA GLN A 218 8.00 -9.27 15.28
C GLN A 218 9.07 -9.65 14.25
N ALA A 219 8.76 -10.56 13.33
CA ALA A 219 9.68 -11.01 12.29
C ALA A 219 10.08 -9.88 11.33
N ILE A 220 9.15 -9.01 10.95
CA ILE A 220 9.48 -7.83 10.13
C ILE A 220 10.31 -6.83 10.95
N ASP A 221 10.03 -6.60 12.23
CA ASP A 221 10.78 -5.62 13.03
C ASP A 221 12.24 -6.03 13.26
N THR A 222 12.53 -7.34 13.39
CA THR A 222 13.91 -7.86 13.54
C THR A 222 14.78 -7.64 12.32
N THR A 223 14.19 -7.46 11.13
CA THR A 223 14.94 -7.09 9.91
C THR A 223 15.48 -5.66 9.96
N GLY A 224 14.97 -4.83 10.87
CA GLY A 224 15.28 -3.40 10.91
C GLY A 224 14.38 -2.53 10.04
N TYR A 225 13.33 -3.06 9.41
CA TYR A 225 12.38 -2.27 8.62
C TYR A 225 11.80 -1.07 9.41
N ARG A 226 11.86 0.13 8.80
CA ARG A 226 11.40 1.40 9.39
C ARG A 226 10.32 2.12 8.59
N GLY A 227 9.87 1.51 7.49
CA GLY A 227 8.71 2.00 6.74
C GLY A 227 7.40 1.81 7.51
N TYR A 228 6.31 1.95 6.79
CA TYR A 228 4.97 1.83 7.36
C TYR A 228 4.39 0.42 7.20
N MET A 229 3.49 0.09 8.12
CA MET A 229 2.54 -1.02 8.08
C MET A 229 1.14 -0.40 8.01
N GLY A 230 0.60 -0.32 6.80
CA GLY A 230 -0.72 0.22 6.52
C GLY A 230 -1.81 -0.78 6.88
N LEU A 231 -2.72 -0.34 7.74
CA LEU A 231 -3.89 -1.10 8.12
C LEU A 231 -5.03 -0.77 7.16
N GLU A 232 -5.33 -1.71 6.27
CA GLU A 232 -6.31 -1.54 5.19
C GLU A 232 -7.37 -2.64 5.26
N TYR A 233 -8.34 -2.45 6.14
CA TYR A 233 -9.36 -3.44 6.45
C TYR A 233 -10.70 -2.80 6.79
N TRP A 234 -11.78 -3.58 6.71
CA TRP A 234 -13.13 -3.19 7.13
C TRP A 234 -13.44 -3.75 8.53
N PRO A 235 -13.69 -2.90 9.53
CA PRO A 235 -13.85 -3.36 10.90
C PRO A 235 -15.23 -4.01 11.12
N ASP A 236 -15.28 -5.14 11.82
CA ASP A 236 -16.55 -5.78 12.26
C ASP A 236 -17.09 -5.21 13.58
N ILE A 237 -16.31 -4.35 14.22
CA ILE A 237 -16.63 -3.67 15.48
C ILE A 237 -16.41 -2.17 15.30
N ASP A 238 -16.49 -1.37 16.37
CA ASP A 238 -16.12 0.04 16.30
C ASP A 238 -14.74 0.23 15.67
N ALA A 239 -14.66 1.08 14.66
CA ALA A 239 -13.46 1.31 13.87
C ALA A 239 -12.25 1.71 14.75
N SER A 240 -12.45 2.61 15.72
CA SER A 240 -11.35 3.09 16.57
C SER A 240 -10.90 2.03 17.58
N GLU A 241 -11.83 1.22 18.07
CA GLU A 241 -11.51 0.06 18.91
C GLU A 241 -10.73 -1.00 18.15
N SER A 242 -11.17 -1.34 16.93
CA SER A 242 -10.46 -2.30 16.08
C SER A 242 -9.03 -1.84 15.78
N LEU A 243 -8.83 -0.54 15.52
CA LEU A 243 -7.53 0.04 15.21
C LEU A 243 -6.57 -0.05 16.41
N ARG A 244 -7.07 0.27 17.62
CA ARG A 244 -6.28 0.11 18.86
C ARG A 244 -5.85 -1.34 19.07
N GLN A 245 -6.73 -2.30 18.81
CA GLN A 245 -6.42 -3.72 18.92
C GLN A 245 -5.34 -4.14 17.92
N CYS A 246 -5.43 -3.70 16.66
CA CYS A 246 -4.44 -4.01 15.63
C CYS A 246 -3.05 -3.43 15.97
N ILE A 247 -2.98 -2.16 16.39
CA ILE A 247 -1.72 -1.52 16.78
C ILE A 247 -1.11 -2.21 18.02
N ALA A 248 -1.94 -2.69 18.94
CA ALA A 248 -1.48 -3.38 20.15
C ALA A 248 -0.77 -4.71 19.85
N LEU A 249 -1.05 -5.37 18.71
CA LEU A 249 -0.40 -6.63 18.31
C LEU A 249 1.11 -6.48 18.10
N ALA A 250 1.61 -5.28 17.80
CA ALA A 250 3.05 -5.02 17.65
C ALA A 250 3.80 -4.81 18.96
N LYS A 251 3.08 -4.68 20.09
CA LYS A 251 3.74 -4.62 21.39
C LYS A 251 4.25 -6.02 21.72
N PRO A 252 5.48 -6.17 22.25
CA PRO A 252 5.91 -7.45 22.79
C PRO A 252 4.84 -7.93 23.76
N ALA A 253 4.39 -9.17 23.62
CA ALA A 253 3.65 -9.80 24.70
C ALA A 253 4.49 -9.61 25.97
N LEU A 254 3.92 -8.96 26.99
CA LEU A 254 4.52 -8.93 28.31
C LEU A 254 4.54 -10.38 28.79
N ASN A 255 5.57 -11.12 28.41
CA ASN A 255 5.82 -12.45 28.91
C ASN A 255 6.20 -12.28 30.37
N GLY A 256 5.24 -12.55 31.25
CA GLY A 256 5.46 -12.78 32.68
C GLY A 256 6.17 -14.09 32.95
#